data_AF-A0A0B4CRF3-F1
#
_entry.id   AF-A0A0B4CRF3-F1
#
_cell.length_a   1.000
_cell.length_b   1.000
_cell.length_c   1.000
_cell.angle_alpha   90.00
_cell.angle_beta   90.00
_cell.angle_gamma   90.00
#
_symmetry.space_group_name_H-M   'P 1'
#
loop_
_entity.id
_entity.type
_entity.pdbx_description
1 polymer ?
#
loop_
_entity_poly.entity_id
_entity_poly.type
_entity_poly.pdbx_seq_one_letter_code
_entity_poly.pdbx_strand_id
1 'polypeptide(L)'
;MADPATILAASAYLVAAVAGVVLTVVDVRTHRLPNRIVLPALIVTIALLAASCAFGAPWAALVRALGAGAALFVFFALLRVAGRGAIGGGDVKLAALVGVLLGWVGWSAVLLGVVAAFLAAGIVAIVLLAARRATRSTRIPFGPFLVIGTWIGVLADLV
;
A
#
# COMPACT_ATOMS: atom_id res chain seq x y z
N MET A 1 -26.15 -2.44 -15.92
CA MET A 1 -25.55 -3.32 -14.89
C MET A 1 -24.06 -3.09 -14.91
N ALA A 2 -23.40 -2.97 -13.76
CA ALA A 2 -21.94 -2.87 -13.73
C ALA A 2 -21.34 -4.14 -14.35
N ASP A 3 -20.33 -3.98 -15.19
CA ASP A 3 -19.66 -5.11 -15.83
C ASP A 3 -18.97 -5.99 -14.79
N PRO A 4 -18.99 -7.33 -14.95
CA PRO A 4 -18.40 -8.24 -13.96
C PRO A 4 -16.92 -7.96 -13.68
N ALA A 5 -16.16 -7.51 -14.68
CA ALA A 5 -14.75 -7.16 -14.53
C ALA A 5 -14.55 -6.00 -13.54
N THR A 6 -15.34 -4.92 -13.66
CA THR A 6 -15.30 -3.78 -12.75
C THR A 6 -15.74 -4.16 -11.33
N ILE A 7 -16.76 -5.02 -11.18
CA ILE A 7 -17.19 -5.49 -9.85
C ILE A 7 -16.05 -6.23 -9.13
N LEU A 8 -15.34 -7.10 -9.85
CA LEU A 8 -14.20 -7.85 -9.29
C LEU A 8 -13.03 -6.94 -8.93
N ALA A 9 -12.70 -5.97 -9.79
CA ALA A 9 -11.66 -4.99 -9.50
C ALA A 9 -12.05 -4.13 -8.27
N ALA A 10 -13.27 -3.61 -8.22
CA ALA A 10 -13.78 -2.86 -7.07
C ALA A 10 -13.75 -3.67 -5.78
N SER A 11 -14.09 -4.97 -5.85
CA SER A 11 -13.99 -5.88 -4.70
C SER A 11 -12.56 -6.00 -4.18
N ALA A 12 -11.56 -5.98 -5.06
CA ALA A 12 -10.15 -5.99 -4.66
C ALA A 12 -9.76 -4.74 -3.85
N TYR A 13 -10.28 -3.56 -4.24
CA TYR A 13 -10.10 -2.32 -3.47
C TYR A 13 -10.88 -2.34 -2.14
N LEU A 14 -12.08 -2.92 -2.11
CA LEU A 14 -12.84 -3.06 -0.86
C LEU A 14 -12.12 -3.95 0.16
N VAL A 15 -11.57 -5.08 -0.28
CA VAL A 15 -10.73 -5.95 0.56
C VAL A 15 -9.53 -5.16 1.10
N ALA A 16 -8.86 -4.39 0.24
CA ALA A 16 -7.75 -3.55 0.64
C ALA A 16 -8.14 -2.42 1.60
N ALA A 17 -9.34 -1.83 1.46
CA ALA A 17 -9.85 -0.80 2.36
C ALA A 17 -10.10 -1.36 3.76
N VAL A 18 -10.82 -2.48 3.84
CA VAL A 18 -11.11 -3.13 5.13
C VAL A 18 -9.81 -3.58 5.80
N ALA A 19 -8.93 -4.26 5.05
CA ALA A 19 -7.62 -4.67 5.57
C ALA A 19 -6.78 -3.45 5.99
N GLY A 20 -6.76 -2.39 5.19
CA GLY A 20 -6.01 -1.15 5.44
C GLY A 20 -6.45 -0.46 6.72
N VAL A 21 -7.76 -0.39 7.00
CA VAL A 21 -8.28 0.17 8.27
C VAL A 21 -7.80 -0.67 9.46
N VAL A 22 -7.97 -2.00 9.40
CA VAL A 22 -7.54 -2.89 10.49
C VAL A 22 -6.03 -2.79 10.71
N LEU A 23 -5.25 -2.81 9.63
CA LEU A 23 -3.79 -2.68 9.66
C LEU A 23 -3.35 -1.34 10.22
N THR A 24 -4.03 -0.24 9.86
CA THR A 24 -3.75 1.10 10.39
C THR A 24 -3.96 1.14 11.90
N VAL A 25 -5.08 0.59 12.41
CA VAL A 25 -5.36 0.55 13.85
C VAL A 25 -4.33 -0.30 14.59
N VAL A 26 -3.99 -1.47 14.05
CA VAL A 26 -3.00 -2.36 14.66
C VAL A 26 -1.60 -1.74 14.65
N ASP A 27 -1.21 -1.06 13.56
CA ASP A 27 0.10 -0.44 13.43
C ASP A 27 0.26 0.75 14.39
N VAL A 28 -0.76 1.61 14.50
CA VAL A 28 -0.76 2.73 15.47
C VAL A 28 -0.66 2.24 16.91
N ARG A 29 -1.27 1.09 17.24
CA ARG A 29 -1.26 0.55 18.61
C ARG A 29 0.00 -0.25 18.94
N THR A 30 0.54 -0.98 17.97
CA THR A 30 1.53 -2.03 18.24
C THR A 30 2.81 -1.91 17.41
N HIS A 31 2.88 -0.96 16.48
CA HIS A 31 3.99 -0.79 15.52
C HIS A 31 4.34 -2.09 14.79
N ARG A 32 3.31 -2.89 14.48
CA ARG A 32 3.42 -4.17 13.81
C ARG A 32 2.29 -4.31 12.80
N LEU A 33 2.62 -4.83 11.64
CA LEU A 33 1.65 -5.25 10.63
C LEU A 33 1.63 -6.78 10.56
N PRO A 34 0.57 -7.45 11.04
CA PRO A 34 0.52 -8.89 11.11
C PRO A 34 0.42 -9.52 9.72
N ASN A 35 1.33 -10.46 9.42
CA ASN A 35 1.32 -11.22 8.17
C ASN A 35 -0.01 -11.95 7.91
N ARG A 36 -0.72 -12.32 8.99
CA ARG A 36 -2.04 -12.97 8.94
C ARG A 36 -3.13 -12.10 8.33
N ILE A 37 -2.90 -10.79 8.17
CA ILE A 37 -3.82 -9.87 7.51
C ILE A 37 -3.23 -9.41 6.17
N VAL A 38 -1.96 -8.99 6.15
CA VAL A 38 -1.31 -8.44 4.95
C VAL A 38 -1.23 -9.48 3.82
N LEU A 39 -0.80 -10.71 4.11
CA LEU A 39 -0.61 -11.73 3.07
C LEU A 39 -1.94 -12.22 2.49
N PRO A 40 -2.96 -12.54 3.30
CA PRO A 40 -4.28 -12.87 2.74
C PRO A 40 -4.87 -11.74 1.93
N ALA A 41 -4.75 -10.48 2.38
CA ALA A 41 -5.21 -9.32 1.61
C ALA A 41 -4.51 -9.24 0.25
N LEU A 42 -3.18 -9.38 0.22
CA LEU A 42 -2.40 -9.42 -1.03
C LEU A 42 -2.85 -10.53 -1.98
N ILE A 43 -2.98 -11.76 -1.47
CA ILE A 43 -3.38 -12.92 -2.28
C ILE A 43 -4.78 -12.73 -2.84
N VAL A 44 -5.74 -12.33 -2.00
CA VAL A 44 -7.13 -12.10 -2.41
C VAL A 44 -7.23 -10.95 -3.42
N THR A 45 -6.51 -9.85 -3.20
CA THR A 45 -6.44 -8.74 -4.17
C THR A 45 -5.94 -9.22 -5.52
N ILE A 46 -4.80 -9.94 -5.58
CA ILE A 46 -4.27 -10.48 -6.84
C ILE A 46 -5.26 -11.44 -7.50
N ALA A 47 -5.89 -12.33 -6.73
CA ALA A 47 -6.87 -13.27 -7.26
C ALA A 47 -8.10 -12.59 -7.86
N LEU A 48 -8.62 -11.54 -7.20
CA LEU A 48 -9.75 -10.76 -7.69
C LEU A 48 -9.39 -9.97 -8.97
N LEU A 49 -8.19 -9.40 -9.04
CA LEU A 49 -7.70 -8.70 -10.23
C LEU A 49 -7.47 -9.67 -11.40
N ALA A 50 -6.92 -10.87 -11.13
CA ALA A 50 -6.78 -11.91 -12.15
C ALA A 50 -8.14 -12.42 -12.65
N ALA A 51 -9.10 -12.60 -11.74
CA ALA A 51 -10.48 -12.92 -12.10
C ALA A 51 -11.10 -11.80 -12.96
N SER A 52 -10.88 -10.53 -12.62
CA SER A 52 -11.32 -9.38 -13.42
C SER A 52 -10.83 -9.47 -14.87
N CYS A 53 -9.56 -9.89 -15.09
CA CYS A 53 -9.03 -10.12 -16.43
C CYS A 53 -9.76 -11.22 -17.20
N ALA A 54 -10.18 -12.30 -16.53
CA ALA A 54 -10.95 -13.37 -17.16
C ALA A 54 -12.34 -12.90 -17.65
N PHE A 55 -12.86 -11.79 -17.11
CA PHE A 55 -14.12 -11.16 -17.52
C PHE A 55 -13.94 -9.93 -18.43
N GLY A 56 -12.74 -9.69 -18.96
CA GLY A 56 -12.48 -8.69 -19.99
C GLY A 56 -11.59 -7.53 -19.59
N ALA A 57 -11.10 -7.47 -18.34
CA ALA A 57 -10.08 -6.49 -17.97
C ALA A 57 -8.73 -6.78 -18.66
N PRO A 58 -7.93 -5.75 -18.99
CA PRO A 58 -6.69 -5.95 -19.73
C PRO A 58 -5.62 -6.66 -18.89
N TRP A 59 -5.08 -7.77 -19.40
CA TRP A 59 -3.97 -8.50 -18.76
C TRP A 59 -2.72 -7.63 -18.57
N ALA A 60 -2.51 -6.63 -19.44
CA ALA A 60 -1.43 -5.66 -19.29
C ALA A 60 -1.52 -4.88 -17.97
N ALA A 61 -2.73 -4.60 -17.47
CA ALA A 61 -2.91 -3.96 -16.16
C ALA A 61 -2.51 -4.89 -15.02
N LEU A 62 -2.81 -6.19 -15.11
CA LEU A 62 -2.36 -7.19 -14.12
C LEU A 62 -0.84 -7.31 -14.10
N VAL A 63 -0.19 -7.38 -15.27
CA VAL A 63 1.28 -7.45 -15.37
C VAL A 63 1.92 -6.21 -14.75
N ARG A 64 1.37 -5.02 -15.04
CA ARG A 64 1.82 -3.76 -14.43
C ARG A 64 1.60 -3.75 -12.91
N ALA A 65 0.45 -4.23 -12.42
CA ALA A 65 0.15 -4.37 -11.00
C ALA A 65 1.17 -5.27 -10.29
N LEU A 66 1.43 -6.45 -10.84
CA LEU A 66 2.41 -7.39 -10.28
C LEU A 66 3.83 -6.82 -10.33
N GLY A 67 4.20 -6.17 -11.43
CA GLY A 67 5.49 -5.49 -11.58
C GLY A 67 5.68 -4.36 -10.56
N ALA A 68 4.68 -3.51 -10.37
CA ALA A 68 4.70 -2.44 -9.37
C ALA A 68 4.72 -3.00 -7.93
N GLY A 69 3.93 -4.04 -7.64
CA GLY A 69 3.97 -4.75 -6.36
C GLY A 69 5.34 -5.33 -6.04
N ALA A 70 5.97 -6.01 -7.00
CA ALA A 70 7.33 -6.54 -6.86
C ALA A 70 8.37 -5.42 -6.69
N ALA A 71 8.27 -4.36 -7.49
CA ALA A 71 9.17 -3.22 -7.41
C ALA A 71 9.11 -2.53 -6.04
N LEU A 72 7.91 -2.27 -5.51
CA LEU A 72 7.74 -1.69 -4.18
C LEU A 72 8.17 -2.64 -3.07
N PHE A 73 7.92 -3.94 -3.19
CA PHE A 73 8.44 -4.93 -2.24
C PHE A 73 9.96 -4.86 -2.16
N VAL A 74 10.65 -4.90 -3.31
CA VAL A 74 12.11 -4.83 -3.38
C VAL A 74 12.62 -3.50 -2.84
N PHE A 75 12.01 -2.39 -3.24
CA PHE A 75 12.38 -1.06 -2.76
C PHE A 75 12.29 -0.95 -1.24
N PHE A 76 11.17 -1.36 -0.64
CA PHE A 76 11.01 -1.33 0.82
C PHE A 76 11.90 -2.35 1.53
N ALA A 77 12.19 -3.51 0.91
CA ALA A 77 13.14 -4.47 1.45
C ALA A 77 14.55 -3.90 1.50
N LEU A 78 14.98 -3.19 0.44
CA LEU A 78 16.26 -2.48 0.40
C LEU A 78 16.33 -1.38 1.46
N LEU A 79 15.27 -0.57 1.60
CA LEU A 79 15.20 0.45 2.65
C LEU A 79 15.27 -0.16 4.06
N ARG A 80 14.64 -1.32 4.28
CA ARG A 80 14.74 -2.04 5.55
C ARG A 80 16.17 -2.47 5.86
N VAL A 81 16.89 -3.00 4.87
CA VAL A 81 18.29 -3.43 5.03
C VAL A 81 19.21 -2.22 5.24
N ALA A 82 19.11 -1.21 4.38
CA ALA A 82 19.93 0.00 4.45
C ALA A 82 19.69 0.82 5.73
N GLY A 83 18.42 0.96 6.13
CA GLY A 83 18.01 1.68 7.34
C GLY A 83 18.19 0.90 8.64
N ARG A 84 18.93 -0.22 8.63
CA ARG A 84 19.20 -1.08 9.81
C ARG A 84 17.91 -1.47 10.57
N GLY A 85 16.83 -1.74 9.84
CA GLY A 85 15.53 -2.11 10.42
C GLY A 85 14.67 -0.94 10.91
N ALA A 86 14.93 0.29 10.44
CA ALA A 86 14.03 1.43 10.63
C ALA A 86 12.63 1.16 10.06
N ILE A 87 12.55 0.49 8.91
CA ILE A 87 11.31 0.01 8.31
C ILE A 87 10.98 -1.41 8.81
N GLY A 88 9.72 -1.63 9.19
CA GLY A 88 9.23 -2.91 9.66
C GLY A 88 9.11 -3.93 8.53
N GLY A 89 9.29 -5.22 8.85
CA GLY A 89 9.08 -6.28 7.86
C GLY A 89 7.66 -6.41 7.33
N GLY A 90 6.69 -5.90 8.10
CA GLY A 90 5.30 -5.82 7.68
C GLY A 90 5.06 -4.71 6.65
N ASP A 91 5.77 -3.57 6.77
CA ASP A 91 5.67 -2.45 5.82
C ASP A 91 6.12 -2.88 4.43
N VAL A 92 7.16 -3.71 4.33
CA VAL A 92 7.65 -4.27 3.06
C VAL A 92 6.58 -5.07 2.34
N LYS A 93 5.78 -5.84 3.09
CA LYS A 93 4.70 -6.66 2.53
C LYS A 93 3.46 -5.83 2.21
N LEU A 94 3.18 -4.83 3.03
CA LEU A 94 2.13 -3.86 2.74
C LEU A 94 2.46 -3.06 1.48
N ALA A 95 3.72 -2.70 1.27
CA ALA A 95 4.18 -2.04 0.05
C ALA A 95 3.96 -2.89 -1.21
N ALA A 96 4.05 -4.22 -1.11
CA ALA A 96 3.66 -5.10 -2.22
C ALA A 96 2.16 -4.97 -2.55
N LEU A 97 1.29 -5.01 -1.54
CA LEU A 97 -0.16 -4.83 -1.70
C LEU A 97 -0.48 -3.45 -2.30
N VAL A 98 0.13 -2.39 -1.76
CA VAL A 98 0.02 -1.02 -2.25
C VAL A 98 0.45 -0.95 -3.72
N GLY A 99 1.57 -1.55 -4.09
CA GLY A 99 2.08 -1.56 -5.46
C GLY A 99 1.18 -2.31 -6.43
N VAL A 100 0.57 -3.42 -6.01
CA VAL A 100 -0.43 -4.13 -6.82
C VAL A 100 -1.64 -3.25 -7.09
N LEU A 101 -2.20 -2.62 -6.05
CA LEU A 101 -3.37 -1.75 -6.19
C LEU A 101 -3.09 -0.53 -7.07
N LEU A 102 -2.00 0.18 -6.79
CA LEU A 102 -1.61 1.37 -7.55
C LEU A 102 -1.20 1.01 -8.97
N GLY A 103 -0.47 -0.08 -9.17
CA GLY A 103 -0.03 -0.52 -10.50
C GLY A 103 -1.16 -1.02 -11.38
N TRP A 104 -2.28 -1.47 -10.79
CA TRP A 104 -3.49 -1.75 -11.55
C TRP A 104 -4.03 -0.48 -12.20
N VAL A 105 -4.05 0.64 -11.47
CA VAL A 105 -4.46 1.97 -11.95
C VAL A 105 -3.42 2.55 -12.91
N GLY A 106 -2.17 2.70 -12.46
CA GLY A 106 -1.04 3.03 -13.32
C GLY A 106 0.22 3.52 -12.63
N TRP A 107 1.27 3.72 -13.43
CA TRP A 107 2.57 4.16 -12.93
C TRP A 107 2.52 5.57 -12.33
N SER A 108 1.63 6.44 -12.85
CA SER A 108 1.26 7.73 -12.25
C SER A 108 0.78 7.54 -10.81
N ALA A 109 -0.22 6.67 -10.62
CA ALA A 109 -0.79 6.36 -9.31
C ALA A 109 0.26 5.75 -8.36
N VAL A 110 1.14 4.87 -8.85
CA VAL A 110 2.24 4.31 -8.05
C VAL A 110 3.16 5.42 -7.54
N LEU A 111 3.62 6.30 -8.43
CA LEU A 111 4.52 7.39 -8.05
C LEU A 111 3.84 8.35 -7.07
N LEU A 112 2.62 8.81 -7.39
CA LEU A 112 1.87 9.72 -6.55
C LEU A 112 1.57 9.12 -5.18
N GLY A 113 1.14 7.86 -5.13
CA GLY A 113 0.79 7.21 -3.87
C GLY A 113 2.00 6.97 -2.97
N VAL A 114 3.14 6.58 -3.54
CA VAL A 114 4.40 6.42 -2.78
C VAL A 114 4.89 7.77 -2.27
N VAL A 115 4.95 8.78 -3.13
CA VAL A 115 5.36 10.14 -2.75
C VAL A 115 4.44 10.69 -1.66
N ALA A 116 3.13 10.55 -1.81
CA ALA A 116 2.15 10.97 -0.80
C ALA A 116 2.35 10.27 0.55
N ALA A 117 2.64 8.96 0.55
CA ALA A 117 2.96 8.22 1.78
C ALA A 117 4.21 8.77 2.48
N PHE A 118 5.30 8.99 1.73
CA PHE A 118 6.54 9.53 2.30
C PHE A 118 6.38 10.97 2.79
N LEU A 119 5.68 11.82 2.03
CA LEU A 119 5.41 13.20 2.42
C LEU A 119 4.55 13.27 3.68
N ALA A 120 3.47 12.49 3.75
CA ALA A 120 2.61 12.45 4.92
C ALA A 120 3.36 11.98 6.17
N ALA A 121 4.15 10.90 6.04
CA ALA A 121 5.00 10.41 7.14
C ALA A 121 6.05 11.45 7.56
N GLY A 122 6.69 12.11 6.60
CA GLY A 122 7.70 13.15 6.84
C GLY A 122 7.14 14.38 7.55
N ILE A 123 5.98 14.87 7.12
CA ILE A 123 5.29 16.00 7.77
C ILE A 123 4.97 15.65 9.23
N VAL A 124 4.38 14.47 9.48
CA VAL A 124 4.07 14.06 10.86
C VAL A 124 5.33 13.90 11.70
N ALA A 125 6.41 13.33 11.14
CA ALA A 125 7.68 13.23 11.83
C ALA A 125 8.25 14.61 12.23
N ILE A 126 8.23 15.57 11.30
CA ILE A 126 8.69 16.95 11.54
C ILE A 126 7.85 17.61 12.64
N VAL A 127 6.52 17.51 12.57
CA VAL A 127 5.61 18.09 13.56
C VAL A 127 5.85 17.48 14.95
N LEU A 128 6.04 16.17 15.05
CA LEU A 128 6.33 15.50 16.33
C LEU A 128 7.70 15.91 16.90
N LEU A 129 8.72 16.06 16.05
CA LEU A 129 10.03 16.57 16.47
C LEU A 129 9.95 18.03 16.93
N ALA A 130 9.25 18.89 16.18
CA ALA A 130 9.07 20.30 16.52
C ALA A 130 8.29 20.48 17.83
N ALA A 131 7.26 19.66 18.04
CA ALA A 131 6.49 19.62 19.29
C ALA A 131 7.25 18.98 20.46
N ARG A 132 8.50 18.52 20.26
CA ARG A 132 9.30 17.76 21.24
C ARG A 132 8.61 16.52 21.78
N ARG A 133 7.68 15.94 21.01
CA ARG A 133 6.93 14.71 21.35
C ARG A 133 7.59 13.44 20.80
N ALA A 134 8.60 13.58 19.95
CA ALA A 134 9.41 12.48 19.44
C ALA A 134 10.89 12.87 19.37
N THR A 135 11.75 11.87 19.52
CA THR A 135 13.20 11.98 19.30
C THR A 135 13.57 11.38 17.95
N ARG A 136 14.80 11.61 17.48
CA ARG A 136 15.34 10.97 16.27
C ARG A 136 15.36 9.43 16.34
N SER A 137 15.26 8.84 17.53
CA SER A 137 15.21 7.39 17.74
C SER A 137 13.79 6.83 17.84
N THR A 138 12.76 7.69 17.87
CA THR A 138 11.36 7.26 17.99
C THR A 138 10.90 6.61 16.68
N ARG A 139 10.45 5.35 16.74
CA ARG A 139 9.88 4.67 15.57
C ARG A 139 8.46 5.15 15.34
N ILE A 140 8.22 5.69 14.14
CA ILE A 140 6.88 6.09 13.69
C ILE A 140 6.28 4.95 12.86
N PRO A 141 5.03 4.54 13.11
CA PRO A 141 4.35 3.52 12.33
C PRO A 141 4.15 4.01 10.89
N PHE A 142 4.70 3.31 9.90
CA PHE A 142 4.68 3.72 8.49
C PHE A 142 3.44 3.19 7.74
N GLY A 143 2.81 2.14 8.25
CA GLY A 143 1.64 1.49 7.64
C GLY A 143 0.47 2.45 7.37
N PRO A 144 0.05 3.30 8.32
CA PRO A 144 -1.02 4.29 8.11
C PRO A 144 -0.74 5.21 6.92
N PHE A 145 0.51 5.65 6.76
CA PHE A 145 0.89 6.56 5.69
C PHE A 145 0.94 5.85 4.33
N LEU A 146 1.33 4.58 4.29
CA LEU A 146 1.20 3.75 3.09
C LEU A 146 -0.26 3.59 2.64
N VAL A 147 -1.17 3.34 3.59
CA VAL A 147 -2.60 3.22 3.30
C VAL A 147 -3.15 4.54 2.78
N ILE A 148 -2.85 5.66 3.44
CA ILE A 148 -3.25 7.00 2.98
C ILE A 148 -2.72 7.29 1.58
N GLY A 149 -1.42 7.06 1.34
CA GLY A 149 -0.80 7.25 0.03
C GLY A 149 -1.45 6.40 -1.06
N THR A 150 -1.83 5.16 -0.74
CA THR A 150 -2.57 4.28 -1.67
C THR A 150 -3.86 4.95 -2.14
N TRP A 151 -4.68 5.45 -1.21
CA TRP A 151 -5.95 6.08 -1.56
C TRP A 151 -5.77 7.40 -2.31
N ILE A 152 -4.76 8.20 -1.95
CA ILE A 152 -4.42 9.40 -2.71
C ILE A 152 -4.04 9.05 -4.15
N GLY A 153 -3.17 8.05 -4.34
CA GLY A 153 -2.74 7.61 -5.67
C GLY A 153 -3.88 7.05 -6.51
N VAL A 154 -4.77 6.24 -5.92
CA VAL A 154 -5.97 5.72 -6.60
C VAL A 154 -6.90 6.86 -7.00
N LEU A 155 -7.22 7.78 -6.07
CA LEU A 155 -8.18 8.85 -6.31
C LEU A 155 -7.67 9.91 -7.28
N ALA A 156 -6.36 10.18 -7.30
CA ALA A 156 -5.76 11.18 -8.19
C ALA A 156 -5.85 10.81 -9.67
N ASP A 157 -5.95 9.52 -10.00
CA ASP A 157 -6.11 9.04 -11.38
C ASP A 157 -7.60 8.98 -11.80
N LEU A 158 -8.53 9.30 -10.88
CA LEU A 158 -9.98 9.38 -11.15
C LEU A 158 -10.46 10.78 -11.57
N VAL A 159 -9.59 11.79 -11.50
CA VAL A 159 -9.90 13.22 -11.75
C VAL A 159 -9.11 13.70 -12.95
#